data_AF-A0AA85C437-F1
#
_entry.id   AF-A0AA85C437-F1
#
_cell.length_a   1.000
_cell.length_b   1.000
_cell.length_c   1.000
_cell.angle_alpha   90.00
_cell.angle_beta   90.00
_cell.angle_gamma   90.00
#
_symmetry.space_group_name_H-M   'P 1'
#
loop_
_entity.id
_entity.type
_entity.pdbx_description
1 polymer ?
#
loop_
_entity_poly.entity_id
_entity_poly.type
_entity_poly.pdbx_seq_one_letter_code
_entity_poly.pdbx_strand_id
1 'polypeptide(L)'
;MCAKCSGGMKIKPIKLQVQGDPVFLKRRIIPYGLREAVHKTLNDLCVKGIIEPIQSSAWGTPIVTPLKSDGKTPRICGDYRLTLNSRLLKQTCTTVEAEDILNRLHGSKVFSKVDLKDAYLQIPSSILTTINTPFGLFKYNFLPFGLSCSPAIFQEVMNKVVSDLEGVEVYQDDLIVHGSNKVVHDQRLIALLRRLIEKNITVNPNKCSFCVSSFECLGYLVDGNGFRPDMKRLAPLTNAPSPKNLTELRSLVGALQYYSRFIPNFSCRANCLFNILTSNSFKWSEEQESCLRSLLKFLQSDAVLRTYSPNVHSVLITDASPVGIGAVLEQEGRPVICVSRKLTVTEQGYSQTQREALAVFWAVKRLHKYLFGKKFTIVTDHEALKFIYHPEKSLARSSAAMVQRWSIALSAYDYTVQHRSAKQIQHVDYISRQSLQDKPINTSDCLLVQPLPVRRSDLIRETRRYFGCILSAIRKGWNANLKRRFPIYFSKRDELSTTPDGILCLNDRVVIPPSLRKSVLEDLHSGHLGVEKMKSLARLTCWWPEINADICRTANNCEKCHQLKNHPSKWMPWPVSSEAWQRIHADYCGPFLGKYYALVVIDSFSKWPEVFLQLHQILISQYKH
;
A
#
# COMPACT_ATOMS: atom_id res chain seq x y z
N MET A 1 51.58 -8.08 27.31
CA MET A 1 50.60 -7.00 27.56
C MET A 1 49.71 -6.85 26.33
N CYS A 2 48.56 -7.54 26.29
CA CYS A 2 47.63 -7.49 25.16
C CYS A 2 46.99 -6.11 25.05
N ALA A 3 47.07 -5.50 23.86
CA ALA A 3 46.51 -4.20 23.57
C ALA A 3 44.99 -4.19 23.81
N LYS A 4 44.55 -3.26 24.67
CA LYS A 4 43.15 -2.86 24.83
C LYS A 4 42.59 -2.52 23.44
N CYS A 5 41.54 -3.21 23.00
CA CYS A 5 40.83 -2.90 21.75
C CYS A 5 40.37 -1.43 21.74
N SER A 6 40.97 -0.62 20.86
CA SER A 6 40.73 0.82 20.70
C SER A 6 39.89 1.15 19.46
N GLY A 7 38.94 0.29 19.07
CA GLY A 7 38.17 0.49 17.84
C GLY A 7 36.73 0.08 18.03
N GLY A 8 35.86 1.01 18.40
CA GLY A 8 34.44 0.74 18.59
C GLY A 8 33.76 1.85 19.36
N MET A 9 32.46 2.02 19.12
CA MET A 9 31.65 3.04 19.75
C MET A 9 31.71 2.89 21.28
N LYS A 10 31.89 3.99 22.01
CA LYS A 10 31.82 4.04 23.48
C LYS A 10 30.36 3.98 23.95
N ILE A 11 29.74 2.82 23.75
CA ILE A 11 28.36 2.51 24.16
C ILE A 11 28.32 1.16 24.88
N LYS A 12 27.26 0.92 25.64
CA LYS A 12 27.06 -0.38 26.30
C LYS A 12 26.94 -1.48 25.24
N PRO A 13 27.64 -2.63 25.39
CA PRO A 13 27.55 -3.72 24.43
C PRO A 13 26.12 -4.23 24.29
N ILE A 14 25.72 -4.48 23.05
CA ILE A 14 24.36 -4.88 22.73
C ILE A 14 24.21 -6.39 22.95
N LYS A 15 23.18 -6.74 23.73
CA LYS A 15 22.81 -8.13 23.99
C LYS A 15 21.73 -8.53 22.99
N LEU A 16 22.08 -9.47 22.12
CA LEU A 16 21.13 -10.07 21.20
C LEU A 16 20.27 -11.08 21.97
N GLN A 17 18.95 -10.99 21.82
CA GLN A 17 18.01 -11.92 22.44
C GLN A 17 17.52 -12.92 21.39
N VAL A 18 17.59 -14.20 21.75
CA VAL A 18 17.21 -15.33 20.89
C VAL A 18 16.19 -16.23 21.62
N GLN A 19 15.28 -16.83 20.85
CA GLN A 19 14.36 -17.87 21.30
C GLN A 19 14.77 -19.23 20.72
N GLY A 20 14.70 -20.26 21.56
CA GLY A 20 15.01 -21.65 21.18
C GLY A 20 16.48 -22.02 21.30
N ASP A 21 16.77 -23.27 20.93
CA ASP A 21 18.09 -23.89 21.14
C ASP A 21 19.17 -23.37 20.17
N PRO A 22 20.44 -23.38 20.61
CA PRO A 22 21.57 -22.98 19.77
C PRO A 22 21.74 -23.90 18.56
N VAL A 23 22.13 -23.31 17.43
CA VAL A 23 22.38 -24.06 16.18
C VAL A 23 23.84 -23.95 15.77
N PHE A 24 24.44 -25.12 15.60
CA PHE A 24 25.78 -25.28 15.04
C PHE A 24 25.71 -25.98 13.69
N LEU A 25 26.07 -25.27 12.63
CA LEU A 25 26.14 -25.82 11.28
C LEU A 25 27.60 -26.04 10.87
N LYS A 26 27.80 -27.06 10.02
CA LYS A 26 29.10 -27.34 9.41
C LYS A 26 29.53 -26.19 8.49
N ARG A 27 30.84 -25.94 8.45
CA ARG A 27 31.47 -24.98 7.53
C ARG A 27 31.14 -25.29 6.07
N ARG A 28 31.07 -24.25 5.24
CA ARG A 28 31.00 -24.40 3.78
C ARG A 28 32.37 -24.70 3.19
N ILE A 29 32.36 -25.40 2.06
CA ILE A 29 33.57 -25.63 1.27
C ILE A 29 33.94 -24.30 0.61
N ILE A 30 35.19 -23.87 0.82
CA ILE A 30 35.76 -22.71 0.15
C ILE A 30 36.63 -23.21 -1.01
N PRO A 31 36.40 -22.75 -2.25
CA PRO A 31 37.23 -23.08 -3.40
C PRO A 31 38.71 -22.80 -3.11
N TYR A 32 39.60 -23.69 -3.54
CA TYR A 32 41.03 -23.61 -3.22
C TYR A 32 41.65 -22.25 -3.57
N GLY A 33 41.32 -21.68 -4.73
CA GLY A 33 41.84 -20.37 -5.16
C GLY A 33 41.43 -19.18 -4.28
N LEU A 34 40.37 -19.31 -3.47
CA LEU A 34 39.93 -18.25 -2.55
C LEU A 34 40.40 -18.46 -1.11
N ARG A 35 40.97 -19.63 -0.77
CA ARG A 35 41.32 -19.99 0.61
C ARG A 35 42.35 -19.06 1.22
N GLU A 36 43.42 -18.76 0.49
CA GLU A 36 44.49 -17.89 0.97
C GLU A 36 44.00 -16.46 1.21
N ALA A 37 43.22 -15.90 0.28
CA ALA A 37 42.63 -14.59 0.41
C ALA A 37 41.65 -14.50 1.60
N VAL A 38 40.85 -15.55 1.82
CA VAL A 38 39.96 -15.66 2.99
C VAL A 38 40.75 -15.74 4.29
N HIS A 39 41.78 -16.57 4.35
CA HIS A 39 42.64 -16.71 5.53
C HIS A 39 43.32 -15.39 5.88
N LYS A 40 43.88 -14.68 4.90
CA LYS A 40 44.46 -13.35 5.08
C LYS A 40 43.43 -12.35 5.63
N THR A 41 42.22 -12.35 5.07
CA THR A 41 41.15 -11.46 5.54
C THR A 41 40.73 -11.78 6.98
N LEU A 42 40.64 -13.06 7.35
CA LEU A 42 40.33 -13.48 8.73
C LEU A 42 41.42 -13.00 9.70
N ASN A 43 42.70 -13.15 9.33
CA ASN A 43 43.82 -12.67 10.14
C ASN A 43 43.79 -11.15 10.29
N ASP A 44 43.52 -10.41 9.21
CA ASP A 44 43.38 -8.95 9.27
C ASP A 44 42.24 -8.51 10.21
N LEU A 45 41.11 -9.24 10.21
CA LEU A 45 39.99 -8.98 11.12
C LEU A 45 40.35 -9.31 12.58
N CYS A 46 41.14 -10.36 12.82
CA CYS A 46 41.64 -10.72 14.15
C CYS A 46 42.61 -9.67 14.68
N VAL A 47 43.57 -9.22 13.87
CA VAL A 47 44.53 -8.17 14.23
C VAL A 47 43.81 -6.86 14.57
N LYS A 48 42.72 -6.54 13.86
CA LYS A 48 41.86 -5.38 14.15
C LYS A 48 40.96 -5.58 15.38
N GLY A 49 40.94 -6.77 15.98
CA GLY A 49 40.07 -7.11 17.11
C GLY A 49 38.58 -7.20 16.77
N ILE A 50 38.22 -7.19 15.47
CA ILE A 50 36.83 -7.27 15.00
C ILE A 50 36.26 -8.66 15.27
N ILE A 51 37.09 -9.68 15.05
CA ILE A 51 36.79 -11.06 15.38
C ILE A 51 37.87 -11.62 16.32
N GLU A 52 37.51 -12.65 17.07
CA GLU A 52 38.36 -13.33 18.03
C GLU A 52 38.28 -14.85 17.80
N PRO A 53 39.41 -15.57 17.72
CA PRO A 53 39.39 -17.02 17.63
C PRO A 53 38.87 -17.63 18.94
N ILE A 54 38.01 -18.64 18.83
CA ILE A 54 37.46 -19.35 19.99
C ILE A 54 37.61 -20.86 19.82
N GLN A 55 37.74 -21.56 20.95
CA GLN A 55 37.89 -23.02 20.93
C GLN A 55 36.56 -23.75 20.74
N SER A 56 35.49 -23.27 21.38
CA SER A 56 34.18 -23.90 21.34
C SER A 56 33.05 -22.88 21.40
N SER A 57 31.91 -23.24 20.79
CA SER A 57 30.70 -22.44 20.81
C SER A 57 29.50 -23.33 20.50
N ALA A 58 28.39 -23.11 21.20
CA ALA A 58 27.12 -23.76 20.88
C ALA A 58 26.53 -23.27 19.54
N TRP A 59 26.90 -22.06 19.12
CA TRP A 59 26.52 -21.46 17.84
C TRP A 59 27.62 -21.61 16.80
N GLY A 60 27.27 -21.94 15.57
CA GLY A 60 28.23 -22.05 14.47
C GLY A 60 27.60 -21.71 13.14
N THR A 61 27.90 -20.54 12.60
CA THR A 61 27.30 -20.06 11.34
C THR A 61 28.29 -20.21 10.18
N PRO A 62 27.94 -20.87 9.07
CA PRO A 62 28.84 -20.97 7.92
C PRO A 62 29.03 -19.60 7.27
N ILE A 63 30.22 -19.37 6.72
CA ILE A 63 30.53 -18.12 6.04
C ILE A 63 30.14 -18.15 4.54
N VAL A 64 29.83 -16.96 4.03
CA VAL A 64 29.75 -16.62 2.61
C VAL A 64 30.82 -15.58 2.32
N THR A 65 31.47 -15.71 1.16
CA THR A 65 32.61 -14.87 0.78
C THR A 65 32.36 -14.08 -0.50
N PRO A 66 31.42 -13.12 -0.52
CA PRO A 66 31.25 -12.25 -1.67
C PRO A 66 32.48 -11.37 -1.82
N LEU A 67 32.91 -11.12 -3.06
CA LEU A 67 34.05 -10.24 -3.34
C LEU A 67 33.66 -8.77 -3.13
N LYS A 68 34.61 -7.95 -2.68
CA LYS A 68 34.44 -6.49 -2.65
C LYS A 68 34.36 -5.94 -4.08
N SER A 69 34.05 -4.65 -4.21
CA SER A 69 34.01 -3.93 -5.50
C SER A 69 35.36 -3.94 -6.25
N ASP A 70 36.45 -4.27 -5.57
CA ASP A 70 37.78 -4.48 -6.18
C ASP A 70 37.90 -5.81 -6.95
N GLY A 71 36.91 -6.71 -6.84
CA GLY A 71 36.88 -8.02 -7.46
C GLY A 71 37.91 -9.01 -6.93
N LYS A 72 38.68 -8.66 -5.90
CA LYS A 72 39.82 -9.46 -5.41
C LYS A 72 39.74 -9.79 -3.92
N THR A 73 39.21 -8.89 -3.10
CA THR A 73 39.19 -9.06 -1.64
C THR A 73 37.88 -9.71 -1.21
N PRO A 74 37.87 -10.89 -0.56
CA PRO A 74 36.65 -11.50 -0.04
C PRO A 74 36.13 -10.74 1.19
N ARG A 75 34.82 -10.58 1.32
CA ARG A 75 34.15 -10.18 2.57
C ARG A 75 33.80 -11.42 3.37
N ILE A 76 34.04 -11.42 4.67
CA ILE A 76 33.64 -12.53 5.53
C ILE A 76 32.25 -12.23 6.10
N CYS A 77 31.22 -12.88 5.59
CA CYS A 77 29.84 -12.71 6.07
C CYS A 77 29.29 -14.03 6.62
N GLY A 78 28.65 -14.02 7.79
CA GLY A 78 27.93 -15.20 8.28
C GLY A 78 26.57 -15.34 7.57
N ASP A 79 26.20 -16.56 7.13
CA ASP A 79 24.83 -16.83 6.64
C ASP A 79 23.87 -17.04 7.81
N TYR A 80 23.60 -15.94 8.53
CA TYR A 80 22.77 -15.95 9.73
C TYR A 80 21.29 -16.29 9.47
N ARG A 81 20.86 -16.35 8.20
CA ARG A 81 19.52 -16.84 7.82
C ARG A 81 19.30 -18.27 8.30
N LEU A 82 20.34 -19.09 8.30
CA LEU A 82 20.27 -20.52 8.65
C LEU A 82 20.40 -20.79 10.16
N THR A 83 20.87 -19.82 10.94
CA THR A 83 21.18 -19.99 12.37
C THR A 83 20.42 -19.00 13.25
N LEU A 84 20.85 -17.74 13.29
CA LEU A 84 20.38 -16.73 14.24
C LEU A 84 19.09 -16.03 13.79
N ASN A 85 18.92 -15.67 12.52
CA ASN A 85 17.82 -14.80 12.09
C ASN A 85 16.42 -15.41 12.30
N SER A 86 16.29 -16.73 12.28
CA SER A 86 15.02 -17.41 12.58
C SER A 86 14.70 -17.48 14.07
N ARG A 87 15.70 -17.27 14.93
CA ARG A 87 15.62 -17.35 16.40
C ARG A 87 15.73 -16.00 17.08
N LEU A 88 16.27 -15.00 16.40
CA LEU A 88 16.38 -13.65 16.93
C LEU A 88 15.00 -13.06 17.15
N LEU A 89 14.80 -12.52 18.36
CA LEU A 89 13.64 -11.69 18.61
C LEU A 89 13.69 -10.46 17.71
N LYS A 90 12.57 -10.20 17.02
CA LYS A 90 12.45 -9.02 16.15
C LYS A 90 12.52 -7.77 17.02
N GLN A 91 13.65 -7.07 16.96
CA GLN A 91 13.76 -5.72 17.50
C GLN A 91 13.24 -4.73 16.46
N THR A 92 12.14 -4.06 16.78
CA THR A 92 11.59 -2.99 15.95
C THR A 92 12.09 -1.65 16.46
N CYS A 93 12.82 -0.92 15.62
CA CYS A 93 13.14 0.48 15.86
C CYS A 93 12.14 1.36 15.11
N THR A 94 11.79 2.51 15.70
CA THR A 94 11.10 3.57 14.96
C THR A 94 12.05 4.10 13.89
N THR A 95 11.74 3.83 12.63
CA THR A 95 12.41 4.44 11.48
C THR A 95 11.63 5.68 11.07
N VAL A 96 12.34 6.80 10.87
CA VAL A 96 11.75 8.00 10.27
C VAL A 96 11.46 7.70 8.81
N GLU A 97 10.29 8.11 8.30
CA GLU A 97 10.00 7.94 6.88
C GLU A 97 10.93 8.82 6.04
N ALA A 98 11.36 8.31 4.89
CA ALA A 98 12.20 9.04 3.93
C ALA A 98 11.65 10.46 3.64
N GLU A 99 10.34 10.59 3.51
CA GLU A 99 9.66 11.88 3.25
C GLU A 99 9.81 12.86 4.41
N ASP A 100 9.82 12.39 5.66
CA ASP A 100 9.99 13.26 6.83
C ASP A 100 11.40 13.84 6.88
N ILE A 101 12.40 13.03 6.55
CA ILE A 101 13.79 13.51 6.44
C ILE A 101 13.89 14.57 5.36
N LEU A 102 13.34 14.32 4.17
CA LEU A 102 13.33 15.31 3.08
C LEU A 102 12.63 16.61 3.48
N ASN A 103 11.52 16.53 4.21
CA ASN A 103 10.80 17.72 4.68
C ASN A 103 11.58 18.50 5.74
N ARG A 104 12.37 17.84 6.60
CA ARG A 104 13.25 18.53 7.58
C ARG A 104 14.39 19.29 6.92
N LEU A 105 14.81 18.88 5.72
CA LEU A 105 15.81 19.61 4.91
C LEU A 105 15.27 20.96 4.37
N HIS A 106 14.00 21.28 4.59
CA HIS A 106 13.39 22.53 4.15
C HIS A 106 14.18 23.78 4.56
N GLY A 107 14.30 24.74 3.63
CA GLY A 107 14.99 26.02 3.85
C GLY A 107 16.51 25.93 3.97
N SER A 108 17.10 24.73 3.83
CA SER A 108 18.54 24.54 3.91
C SER A 108 19.20 24.79 2.56
N LYS A 109 20.38 25.42 2.56
CA LYS A 109 21.15 25.75 1.35
C LYS A 109 22.52 25.06 1.30
N VAL A 110 23.02 24.62 2.44
CA VAL A 110 24.33 24.00 2.59
C VAL A 110 24.16 22.67 3.31
N PHE A 111 24.79 21.64 2.77
CA PHE A 111 24.67 20.25 3.22
C PHE A 111 26.04 19.61 3.38
N SER A 112 26.15 18.65 4.30
CA SER A 112 27.27 17.72 4.40
C SER A 112 26.74 16.31 4.64
N LYS A 113 27.34 15.33 3.96
CA LYS A 113 27.08 13.91 4.17
C LYS A 113 28.31 13.27 4.79
N VAL A 114 28.14 12.66 5.96
CA VAL A 114 29.20 11.96 6.69
C VAL A 114 28.96 10.46 6.59
N ASP A 115 29.86 9.76 5.89
CA ASP A 115 29.83 8.30 5.72
C ASP A 115 30.61 7.63 6.85
N LEU A 116 30.02 6.60 7.48
CA LEU A 116 30.63 5.86 8.57
C LEU A 116 31.44 4.67 8.04
N LYS A 117 32.66 4.49 8.54
CA LYS A 117 33.54 3.39 8.11
C LYS A 117 33.10 2.08 8.73
N ASP A 118 32.71 1.10 7.91
CA ASP A 118 32.30 -0.23 8.40
C ASP A 118 31.23 -0.14 9.51
N ALA A 119 30.20 0.70 9.29
CA ALA A 119 29.20 1.17 10.25
C ALA A 119 28.80 0.18 11.37
N TYR A 120 28.26 -1.00 11.03
CA TYR A 120 27.84 -1.99 12.04
C TYR A 120 29.00 -2.55 12.88
N LEU A 121 30.19 -2.72 12.29
CA LEU A 121 31.38 -3.25 12.96
C LEU A 121 32.00 -2.27 13.97
N GLN A 122 31.39 -1.11 14.19
CA GLN A 122 31.75 -0.20 15.27
C GLN A 122 30.92 -0.43 16.54
N ILE A 123 29.74 -1.06 16.44
CA ILE A 123 28.84 -1.28 17.58
C ILE A 123 29.24 -2.57 18.32
N PRO A 124 29.64 -2.51 19.61
CA PRO A 124 30.03 -3.71 20.35
C PRO A 124 28.85 -4.69 20.54
N SER A 125 29.08 -5.98 20.31
CA SER A 125 28.05 -7.04 20.35
C SER A 125 28.52 -8.30 21.11
N SER A 126 27.56 -9.06 21.64
CA SER A 126 27.77 -10.30 22.41
C SER A 126 28.11 -11.56 21.58
N ILE A 127 28.51 -12.63 22.27
CA ILE A 127 29.13 -13.90 21.80
C ILE A 127 28.33 -14.71 20.76
N LEU A 128 27.02 -14.46 20.59
CA LEU A 128 26.15 -15.34 19.79
C LEU A 128 26.54 -15.43 18.30
N THR A 129 27.33 -14.48 17.80
CA THR A 129 27.67 -14.29 16.38
C THR A 129 28.89 -15.08 15.92
N THR A 130 29.05 -16.33 16.38
CA THR A 130 30.15 -17.22 15.98
C THR A 130 30.02 -17.67 14.52
N ILE A 131 31.11 -17.53 13.76
CA ILE A 131 31.28 -18.06 12.41
C ILE A 131 32.16 -19.32 12.40
N ASN A 132 31.77 -20.27 11.55
CA ASN A 132 32.46 -21.55 11.35
C ASN A 132 33.17 -21.56 9.99
N THR A 133 34.50 -21.64 10.03
CA THR A 133 35.37 -21.55 8.85
C THR A 133 36.27 -22.78 8.71
N PRO A 134 36.89 -23.01 7.53
CA PRO A 134 37.93 -24.04 7.38
C PRO A 134 39.14 -23.88 8.31
N PHE A 135 39.37 -22.66 8.81
CA PHE A 135 40.53 -22.29 9.62
C PHE A 135 40.23 -22.21 11.12
N GLY A 136 39.01 -22.58 11.55
CA GLY A 136 38.59 -22.54 12.94
C GLY A 136 37.30 -21.75 13.17
N LEU A 137 36.93 -21.63 14.44
CA LEU A 137 35.79 -20.86 14.91
C LEU A 137 36.24 -19.45 15.30
N PHE A 138 35.48 -18.46 14.85
CA PHE A 138 35.72 -17.07 15.19
C PHE A 138 34.42 -16.41 15.67
N LYS A 139 34.51 -15.62 16.73
CA LYS A 139 33.40 -14.82 17.26
C LYS A 139 33.58 -13.37 16.80
N TYR A 140 32.49 -12.72 16.42
CA TYR A 140 32.46 -11.27 16.25
C TYR A 140 32.37 -10.54 17.60
N ASN A 141 33.22 -9.53 17.79
CA ASN A 141 33.18 -8.62 18.94
C ASN A 141 32.25 -7.41 18.72
N PHE A 142 31.91 -7.15 17.45
CA PHE A 142 31.01 -6.09 17.03
C PHE A 142 29.81 -6.65 16.28
N LEU A 143 28.80 -5.83 16.04
CA LEU A 143 27.57 -6.22 15.35
C LEU A 143 27.88 -6.59 13.89
N PRO A 144 27.77 -7.87 13.50
CA PRO A 144 28.14 -8.28 12.15
C PRO A 144 27.06 -7.90 11.12
N PHE A 145 27.48 -7.86 9.86
CA PHE A 145 26.56 -7.80 8.72
C PHE A 145 25.76 -9.12 8.60
N GLY A 146 24.50 -9.01 8.15
CA GLY A 146 23.65 -10.16 7.81
C GLY A 146 22.66 -10.58 8.90
N LEU A 147 22.72 -9.99 10.11
CA LEU A 147 21.65 -10.18 11.10
C LEU A 147 20.43 -9.33 10.73
N SER A 148 19.24 -9.88 10.92
CA SER A 148 17.98 -9.20 10.63
C SER A 148 17.74 -7.96 11.50
N CYS A 149 18.28 -7.94 12.72
CA CYS A 149 18.16 -6.83 13.65
C CYS A 149 19.26 -5.75 13.51
N SER A 150 20.35 -6.01 12.79
CA SER A 150 21.49 -5.08 12.75
C SER A 150 21.11 -3.65 12.30
N PRO A 151 20.31 -3.45 11.23
CA PRO A 151 19.94 -2.11 10.79
C PRO A 151 19.10 -1.35 11.82
N ALA A 152 18.17 -2.04 12.49
CA ALA A 152 17.29 -1.44 13.49
C ALA A 152 18.09 -1.00 14.73
N ILE A 153 18.97 -1.88 15.22
CA ILE A 153 19.89 -1.61 16.32
C ILE A 153 20.77 -0.38 15.99
N PHE A 154 21.33 -0.37 14.79
CA PHE A 154 22.21 0.71 14.35
C PHE A 154 21.47 2.05 14.29
N GLN A 155 20.29 2.08 13.70
CA GLN A 155 19.46 3.28 13.64
C GLN A 155 19.12 3.78 15.04
N GLU A 156 18.76 2.91 15.97
CA GLU A 156 18.42 3.28 17.35
C GLU A 156 19.62 3.92 18.06
N VAL A 157 20.80 3.32 17.92
CA VAL A 157 22.05 3.84 18.51
C VAL A 157 22.38 5.20 17.92
N MET A 158 22.33 5.35 16.59
CA MET A 158 22.67 6.61 15.94
C MET A 158 21.65 7.71 16.25
N ASN A 159 20.36 7.40 16.30
CA ASN A 159 19.33 8.34 16.75
C ASN A 159 19.61 8.85 18.16
N LYS A 160 20.04 7.98 19.09
CA LYS A 160 20.44 8.38 20.45
C LYS A 160 21.69 9.26 20.44
N VAL A 161 22.66 8.96 19.58
CA VAL A 161 23.91 9.73 19.47
C VAL A 161 23.68 11.16 18.99
N VAL A 162 22.72 11.37 18.09
CA VAL A 162 22.43 12.71 17.50
C VAL A 162 21.19 13.40 18.06
N SER A 163 20.48 12.79 19.02
CA SER A 163 19.14 13.23 19.46
C SER A 163 19.03 14.69 19.91
N ASP A 164 20.13 15.28 20.37
CA ASP A 164 20.26 16.66 20.86
C ASP A 164 20.91 17.61 19.83
N LEU A 165 21.26 17.12 18.64
CA LEU A 165 21.88 17.91 17.58
C LEU A 165 20.83 18.40 16.59
N GLU A 166 20.58 19.70 16.57
CA GLU A 166 19.69 20.30 15.59
C GLU A 166 20.30 20.31 14.18
N GLY A 167 19.47 20.01 13.18
CA GLY A 167 19.88 20.02 11.77
C GLY A 167 20.83 18.88 11.40
N VAL A 168 20.80 17.79 12.17
CA VAL A 168 21.49 16.53 11.89
C VAL A 168 20.45 15.42 11.77
N GLU A 169 20.37 14.83 10.58
CA GLU A 169 19.46 13.73 10.28
C GLU A 169 20.25 12.44 10.07
N VAL A 170 19.69 11.32 10.56
CA VAL A 170 20.28 9.99 10.36
C VAL A 170 19.32 9.12 9.57
N TYR A 171 19.80 8.58 8.46
CA TYR A 171 19.10 7.53 7.74
C TYR A 171 20.03 6.37 7.45
N GLN A 172 19.85 5.28 8.20
CA GLN A 172 20.75 4.13 8.16
C GLN A 172 22.20 4.62 8.38
N ASP A 173 23.09 4.32 7.43
CA ASP A 173 24.52 4.66 7.51
C ASP A 173 24.81 6.13 7.10
N ASP A 174 23.82 6.86 6.59
CA ASP A 174 23.97 8.23 6.11
C ASP A 174 23.67 9.24 7.23
N LEU A 175 24.71 9.97 7.66
CA LEU A 175 24.58 11.14 8.52
C LEU A 175 24.54 12.41 7.67
N ILE A 176 23.46 13.17 7.79
CA ILE A 176 23.21 14.36 6.97
C ILE A 176 23.19 15.59 7.88
N VAL A 177 24.08 16.53 7.63
CA VAL A 177 24.10 17.84 8.30
C VAL A 177 23.59 18.88 7.32
N HIS A 178 22.68 19.74 7.75
CA HIS A 178 22.12 20.79 6.89
C HIS A 178 21.94 22.11 7.62
N GLY A 179 22.05 23.21 6.87
CA GLY A 179 21.89 24.57 7.40
C GLY A 179 21.38 25.56 6.36
N SER A 180 20.72 26.61 6.83
CA SER A 180 20.18 27.70 6.00
C SER A 180 21.29 28.57 5.39
N ASN A 181 22.43 28.66 6.07
CA ASN A 181 23.65 29.32 5.60
C ASN A 181 24.89 28.54 6.07
N LYS A 182 26.06 28.93 5.54
CA LYS A 182 27.33 28.26 5.84
C LYS A 182 27.70 28.32 7.32
N VAL A 183 27.45 29.43 8.00
CA VAL A 183 27.83 29.62 9.42
C VAL A 183 27.06 28.64 10.31
N VAL A 184 25.73 28.57 10.16
CA VAL A 184 24.87 27.66 10.93
C VAL A 184 25.23 26.21 10.60
N HIS A 185 25.46 25.90 9.33
CA HIS A 185 25.88 24.57 8.89
C HIS A 185 27.20 24.15 9.54
N ASP A 186 28.23 25.00 9.51
CA ASP A 186 29.56 24.67 10.01
C ASP A 186 29.55 24.48 11.54
N GLN A 187 28.75 25.28 12.27
CA GLN A 187 28.52 25.08 13.71
C GLN A 187 27.92 23.68 14.01
N ARG A 188 26.88 23.28 13.26
CA ARG A 188 26.24 21.96 13.40
C ARG A 188 27.18 20.82 13.03
N LEU A 189 27.95 20.98 11.95
CA LEU A 189 28.92 19.98 11.51
C LEU A 189 30.02 19.77 12.57
N ILE A 190 30.56 20.86 13.13
CA ILE A 190 31.57 20.77 14.19
C ILE A 190 31.00 20.08 15.43
N ALA A 191 29.75 20.39 15.81
CA ALA A 191 29.09 19.73 16.93
C ALA A 191 28.93 18.22 16.69
N LEU A 192 28.53 17.81 15.49
CA LEU A 192 28.46 16.40 15.11
C LEU A 192 29.85 15.75 15.18
N LEU A 193 30.88 16.33 14.56
CA LEU A 193 32.22 15.74 14.55
C LEU A 193 32.80 15.58 15.96
N ARG A 194 32.58 16.56 16.85
CA ARG A 194 32.95 16.44 18.28
C ARG A 194 32.24 15.27 18.94
N ARG A 195 30.93 15.12 18.71
CA ARG A 195 30.15 13.99 19.24
C ARG A 195 30.65 12.64 18.74
N LEU A 196 31.00 12.55 17.45
CA LEU A 196 31.56 11.33 16.88
C LEU A 196 32.91 10.97 17.53
N ILE A 197 33.78 11.96 17.77
CA ILE A 197 35.05 11.77 18.48
C ILE A 197 34.82 11.31 19.93
N GLU A 198 33.93 11.97 20.67
CA GLU A 198 33.58 11.62 22.04
C GLU A 198 33.11 10.16 22.15
N LYS A 199 32.25 9.73 21.21
CA LYS A 199 31.71 8.38 21.14
C LYS A 199 32.61 7.38 20.42
N ASN A 200 33.80 7.78 19.98
CA ASN A 200 34.75 6.92 19.25
C ASN A 200 34.16 6.30 17.97
N ILE A 201 33.37 7.08 17.23
CA ILE A 201 32.77 6.71 15.95
C ILE A 201 33.72 7.14 14.82
N THR A 202 34.11 6.18 13.98
CA THR A 202 35.03 6.39 12.86
C THR A 202 34.28 6.69 11.57
N VAL A 203 34.71 7.75 10.88
CA VAL A 203 34.18 8.17 9.58
C VAL A 203 35.09 7.70 8.43
N ASN A 204 34.53 7.62 7.23
CA ASN A 204 35.26 7.33 6.01
C ASN A 204 35.44 8.62 5.18
N PRO A 205 36.59 9.30 5.30
CA PRO A 205 36.78 10.63 4.70
C PRO A 205 36.61 10.63 3.18
N ASN A 206 36.98 9.53 2.50
CA ASN A 206 36.93 9.42 1.04
C ASN A 206 35.49 9.37 0.49
N LYS A 207 34.50 9.03 1.33
CA LYS A 207 33.09 8.98 0.96
C LYS A 207 32.25 10.10 1.56
N CYS A 208 32.86 10.92 2.44
CA CYS A 208 32.18 12.08 2.99
C CYS A 208 32.15 13.21 1.96
N SER A 209 31.08 13.99 1.98
CA SER A 209 30.99 15.27 1.26
C SER A 209 30.69 16.39 2.25
N PHE A 210 31.45 17.49 2.16
CA PHE A 210 31.32 18.59 3.11
C PHE A 210 31.00 19.90 2.40
N CYS A 211 30.15 20.72 3.01
CA CYS A 211 29.79 22.07 2.55
C CYS A 211 29.35 22.13 1.07
N VAL A 212 28.52 21.19 0.63
CA VAL A 212 28.01 21.15 -0.75
C VAL A 212 26.66 21.86 -0.86
N SER A 213 26.37 22.45 -2.02
CA SER A 213 25.07 23.07 -2.33
C SER A 213 24.00 22.05 -2.73
N SER A 214 24.42 20.84 -3.13
CA SER A 214 23.54 19.73 -3.48
C SER A 214 24.20 18.39 -3.14
N PHE A 215 23.39 17.38 -2.81
CA PHE A 215 23.89 16.05 -2.45
C PHE A 215 22.88 14.93 -2.78
N GLU A 216 23.38 13.69 -2.91
CA GLU A 216 22.53 12.51 -3.09
C GLU A 216 22.04 11.98 -1.74
N CYS A 217 20.71 11.89 -1.60
CA CYS A 217 20.00 11.38 -0.44
C CYS A 217 18.83 10.52 -0.88
N LEU A 218 18.70 9.29 -0.36
CA LEU A 218 17.53 8.43 -0.59
C LEU A 218 17.21 8.18 -2.08
N GLY A 219 18.22 8.26 -2.96
CA GLY A 219 18.07 8.15 -4.42
C GLY A 219 17.51 9.39 -5.11
N TYR A 220 17.51 10.53 -4.42
CA TYR A 220 17.19 11.85 -4.95
C TYR A 220 18.40 12.77 -4.84
N LEU A 221 18.50 13.73 -5.74
CA LEU A 221 19.42 14.85 -5.63
C LEU A 221 18.70 15.98 -4.92
N VAL A 222 19.16 16.35 -3.73
CA VAL A 222 18.59 17.41 -2.90
C VAL A 222 19.43 18.66 -3.03
N ASP A 223 18.79 19.81 -3.17
CA ASP A 223 19.40 21.13 -3.20
C ASP A 223 18.52 22.18 -2.52
N GLY A 224 18.97 23.44 -2.48
CA GLY A 224 18.23 24.52 -1.82
C GLY A 224 16.87 24.86 -2.45
N ASN A 225 16.56 24.36 -3.66
CA ASN A 225 15.26 24.55 -4.31
C ASN A 225 14.29 23.40 -4.04
N GLY A 226 14.78 22.25 -3.58
CA GLY A 226 13.97 21.06 -3.34
C GLY A 226 14.74 19.77 -3.62
N PHE A 227 14.07 18.80 -4.21
CA PHE A 227 14.66 17.53 -4.60
C PHE A 227 14.21 17.09 -5.99
N ARG A 228 15.11 16.40 -6.70
CA ARG A 228 14.90 15.91 -8.07
C ARG A 228 15.39 14.46 -8.20
N PRO A 229 14.94 13.71 -9.23
CA PRO A 229 15.49 12.39 -9.53
C PRO A 229 17.01 12.43 -9.67
N ASP A 230 17.70 11.42 -9.14
CA ASP A 230 19.13 11.27 -9.42
C ASP A 230 19.32 10.83 -10.88
N MET A 231 19.97 11.68 -11.67
CA MET A 231 20.25 11.44 -13.09
C MET A 231 21.10 10.18 -13.32
N LYS A 232 21.95 9.79 -12.37
CA LYS A 232 22.74 8.55 -12.49
C LYS A 232 21.86 7.31 -12.42
N ARG A 233 20.85 7.32 -11.55
CA ARG A 233 19.85 6.24 -11.43
C ARG A 233 18.80 6.29 -12.52
N LEU A 234 18.54 7.47 -13.08
CA LEU A 234 17.64 7.64 -14.21
C LEU A 234 18.29 7.23 -15.54
N ALA A 235 19.62 7.37 -15.69
CA ALA A 235 20.33 7.09 -16.93
C ALA A 235 20.05 5.68 -17.53
N PRO A 236 20.01 4.58 -16.75
CA PRO A 236 19.60 3.27 -17.27
C PRO A 236 18.20 3.26 -17.88
N LEU A 237 17.26 4.04 -17.35
CA LEU A 237 15.89 4.15 -17.85
C LEU A 237 15.81 5.02 -19.10
N THR A 238 16.58 6.12 -19.14
CA THR A 238 16.65 6.99 -20.31
C THR A 238 17.29 6.27 -21.50
N ASN A 239 18.40 5.58 -21.25
CA ASN A 239 19.20 4.92 -22.28
C ASN A 239 18.73 3.51 -22.60
N ALA A 240 17.71 3.00 -21.88
CA ALA A 240 17.16 1.69 -22.15
C ALA A 240 16.57 1.65 -23.58
N PRO A 241 16.79 0.54 -24.31
CA PRO A 241 16.05 0.28 -25.53
C PRO A 241 14.57 0.13 -25.20
N SER A 242 13.72 0.37 -26.19
CA SER A 242 12.28 0.15 -26.07
C SER A 242 11.99 -1.30 -25.65
N PRO A 243 11.02 -1.52 -24.75
CA PRO A 243 10.72 -2.85 -24.24
C PRO A 243 10.25 -3.75 -25.39
N LYS A 244 10.76 -4.98 -25.44
CA LYS A 244 10.42 -5.97 -26.47
C LYS A 244 9.36 -6.97 -26.01
N ASN A 245 9.11 -7.05 -24.71
CA ASN A 245 8.16 -7.97 -24.12
C ASN A 245 7.44 -7.37 -22.90
N LEU A 246 6.38 -8.04 -22.45
CA LEU A 246 5.59 -7.62 -21.29
C LEU A 246 6.40 -7.58 -19.99
N THR A 247 7.39 -8.46 -19.83
CA THR A 247 8.22 -8.52 -18.62
C THR A 247 9.12 -7.29 -18.49
N GLU A 248 9.77 -6.89 -19.58
CA GLU A 248 10.56 -5.67 -19.69
C GLU A 248 9.67 -4.44 -19.48
N LEU A 249 8.47 -4.41 -20.09
CA LEU A 249 7.53 -3.31 -19.87
C LEU A 249 7.08 -3.20 -18.40
N ARG A 250 6.79 -4.33 -17.74
CA ARG A 250 6.44 -4.34 -16.31
C ARG A 250 7.57 -3.80 -15.44
N SER A 251 8.80 -4.19 -15.73
CA SER A 251 10.00 -3.69 -15.03
C SER A 251 10.15 -2.16 -15.23
N LEU A 252 10.02 -1.70 -16.47
CA LEU A 252 10.11 -0.28 -16.82
C LEU A 252 9.02 0.56 -16.15
N VAL A 253 7.77 0.11 -16.21
CA VAL A 253 6.63 0.78 -15.56
C VAL A 253 6.79 0.78 -14.04
N GLY A 254 7.29 -0.31 -13.45
CA GLY A 254 7.61 -0.37 -12.03
C GLY A 254 8.66 0.67 -11.62
N ALA A 255 9.70 0.85 -12.45
CA ALA A 255 10.71 1.87 -12.24
C ALA A 255 10.16 3.30 -12.44
N LEU A 256 9.30 3.54 -13.43
CA LEU A 256 8.61 4.83 -13.60
C LEU A 256 7.68 5.16 -12.44
N GLN A 257 7.01 4.14 -11.87
CA GLN A 257 6.12 4.32 -10.73
C GLN A 257 6.87 4.87 -9.50
N TYR A 258 8.14 4.51 -9.31
CA TYR A 258 8.99 5.09 -8.25
C TYR A 258 9.10 6.62 -8.39
N TYR A 259 9.18 7.12 -9.62
CA TYR A 259 9.25 8.55 -9.95
C TYR A 259 7.89 9.22 -10.19
N SER A 260 6.78 8.49 -10.03
CA SER A 260 5.42 9.04 -10.26
C SER A 260 5.12 10.28 -9.42
N ARG A 261 5.75 10.42 -8.25
CA ARG A 261 5.62 11.58 -7.35
C ARG A 261 6.05 12.90 -7.98
N PHE A 262 6.92 12.87 -8.98
CA PHE A 262 7.40 14.05 -9.70
C PHE A 262 6.49 14.41 -10.87
N ILE A 263 5.66 13.47 -11.35
CA ILE A 263 4.94 13.61 -12.62
C ILE A 263 3.48 13.97 -12.32
N PRO A 264 3.02 15.18 -12.68
CA PRO A 264 1.61 15.53 -12.60
C PRO A 264 0.75 14.58 -13.44
N ASN A 265 -0.36 14.10 -12.86
CA ASN A 265 -1.31 13.21 -13.53
C ASN A 265 -0.67 11.97 -14.18
N PHE A 266 0.34 11.36 -13.52
CA PHE A 266 1.05 10.19 -14.03
C PHE A 266 0.15 9.05 -14.52
N SER A 267 -0.94 8.74 -13.81
CA SER A 267 -1.87 7.67 -14.22
C SER A 267 -2.48 7.90 -15.61
N CYS A 268 -2.76 9.16 -15.95
CA CYS A 268 -3.31 9.53 -17.25
C CYS A 268 -2.20 9.55 -18.32
N ARG A 269 -1.05 10.16 -18.00
CA ARG A 269 0.09 10.23 -18.92
C ARG A 269 0.67 8.86 -19.27
N ALA A 270 0.70 7.92 -18.32
CA ALA A 270 1.19 6.56 -18.52
C ALA A 270 0.10 5.58 -18.97
N ASN A 271 -1.12 6.04 -19.27
CA ASN A 271 -2.23 5.15 -19.64
C ASN A 271 -1.94 4.33 -20.90
N CYS A 272 -1.25 4.92 -21.87
CA CYS A 272 -0.73 4.26 -23.07
C CYS A 272 0.05 2.96 -22.73
N LEU A 273 0.85 2.98 -21.67
CA LEU A 273 1.69 1.86 -21.21
C LEU A 273 0.87 0.86 -20.41
N PHE A 274 -0.04 1.35 -19.55
CA PHE A 274 -0.93 0.49 -18.77
C PHE A 274 -1.86 -0.34 -19.65
N ASN A 275 -2.32 0.20 -20.78
CA ASN A 275 -3.19 -0.53 -21.70
C ASN A 275 -2.50 -1.77 -22.30
N ILE A 276 -1.20 -1.69 -22.60
CA ILE A 276 -0.42 -2.86 -23.04
C ILE A 276 -0.30 -3.89 -21.93
N LEU A 277 -0.09 -3.47 -20.68
CA LEU A 277 0.04 -4.38 -19.54
C LEU A 277 -1.23 -5.20 -19.26
N THR A 278 -2.39 -4.66 -19.62
CA THR A 278 -3.70 -5.33 -19.51
C THR A 278 -4.12 -6.09 -20.77
N SER A 279 -3.39 -5.95 -21.88
CA SER A 279 -3.69 -6.62 -23.15
C SER A 279 -3.16 -8.05 -23.17
N ASN A 280 -3.87 -8.94 -23.87
CA ASN A 280 -3.41 -10.31 -24.14
C ASN A 280 -2.28 -10.37 -25.18
N SER A 281 -2.06 -9.31 -25.95
CA SER A 281 -1.00 -9.23 -26.97
C SER A 281 -0.10 -8.01 -26.76
N PHE A 282 1.22 -8.24 -26.78
CA PHE A 282 2.22 -7.18 -26.72
C PHE A 282 2.35 -6.53 -28.09
N LYS A 283 1.86 -5.29 -28.21
CA LYS A 283 2.03 -4.46 -29.41
C LYS A 283 2.66 -3.14 -29.01
N TRP A 284 3.89 -2.90 -29.46
CA TRP A 284 4.60 -1.65 -29.23
C TRP A 284 4.50 -0.80 -30.48
N SER A 285 3.84 0.36 -30.39
CA SER A 285 3.68 1.30 -31.50
C SER A 285 4.34 2.65 -31.18
N GLU A 286 4.42 3.53 -32.19
CA GLU A 286 4.96 4.88 -32.03
C GLU A 286 4.25 5.70 -30.94
N GLU A 287 2.96 5.45 -30.70
CA GLU A 287 2.20 6.12 -29.64
C GLU A 287 2.80 5.81 -28.26
N GLN A 288 3.11 4.54 -27.97
CA GLN A 288 3.66 4.16 -26.67
C GLN A 288 5.13 4.55 -26.54
N GLU A 289 5.88 4.54 -27.64
CA GLU A 289 7.24 5.08 -27.67
C GLU A 289 7.26 6.57 -27.34
N SER A 290 6.43 7.36 -28.03
CA SER A 290 6.30 8.81 -27.80
C SER A 290 5.91 9.11 -26.35
N CYS A 291 4.93 8.35 -25.84
CA CYS A 291 4.45 8.45 -24.47
C CYS A 291 5.56 8.17 -23.43
N LEU A 292 6.34 7.09 -23.63
CA LEU A 292 7.50 6.76 -22.79
C LEU A 292 8.57 7.86 -22.84
N ARG A 293 8.94 8.32 -24.04
CA ARG A 293 9.99 9.34 -24.23
C ARG A 293 9.57 10.68 -23.64
N SER A 294 8.29 11.05 -23.73
CA SER A 294 7.74 12.25 -23.10
C SER A 294 7.86 12.20 -21.57
N LEU A 295 7.51 11.06 -20.95
CA LEU A 295 7.65 10.86 -19.50
C LEU A 295 9.10 10.94 -19.04
N LEU A 296 10.02 10.30 -19.77
CA LEU A 296 11.45 10.33 -19.46
C LEU A 296 12.02 11.74 -19.63
N LYS A 297 11.65 12.47 -20.69
CA LYS A 297 12.07 13.85 -20.90
C LYS A 297 11.63 14.75 -19.75
N PHE A 298 10.37 14.63 -19.32
CA PHE A 298 9.83 15.38 -18.18
C PHE A 298 10.62 15.09 -16.89
N LEU A 299 10.99 13.84 -16.64
CA LEU A 299 11.81 13.46 -15.48
C LEU A 299 13.22 14.06 -15.49
N GLN A 300 13.74 14.42 -16.66
CA GLN A 300 15.07 15.01 -16.81
C GLN A 300 15.07 16.54 -16.68
N SER A 301 14.03 17.22 -17.17
CA SER A 301 13.96 18.69 -17.18
C SER A 301 13.24 19.28 -15.99
N ASP A 302 12.00 18.83 -15.75
CA ASP A 302 11.00 19.60 -14.99
C ASP A 302 10.59 18.93 -13.66
N ALA A 303 11.16 17.76 -13.36
CA ALA A 303 10.86 16.97 -12.17
C ALA A 303 11.54 17.51 -10.89
N VAL A 304 11.25 18.77 -10.53
CA VAL A 304 11.71 19.39 -9.29
C VAL A 304 10.54 19.51 -8.32
N LEU A 305 10.65 18.85 -7.17
CA LEU A 305 9.69 18.98 -6.08
C LEU A 305 10.29 19.83 -4.97
N ARG A 306 9.50 20.78 -4.46
CA ARG A 306 9.85 21.56 -3.27
C ARG A 306 9.68 20.70 -2.01
N THR A 307 10.55 20.91 -1.03
CA THR A 307 10.37 20.35 0.32
C THR A 307 9.18 21.01 1.03
N TYR A 308 8.35 20.20 1.68
CA TYR A 308 7.16 20.70 2.36
C TYR A 308 7.53 21.60 3.54
N SER A 309 6.80 22.70 3.70
CA SER A 309 6.93 23.62 4.85
C SER A 309 5.61 23.75 5.61
N PRO A 310 5.57 23.45 6.92
CA PRO A 310 4.35 23.60 7.72
C PRO A 310 3.87 25.05 7.90
N ASN A 311 4.71 26.04 7.57
CA ASN A 311 4.45 27.47 7.76
C ASN A 311 3.94 28.16 6.49
N VAL A 312 3.93 27.45 5.36
CA VAL A 312 3.51 27.98 4.06
C VAL A 312 2.11 27.47 3.73
N HIS A 313 1.28 28.35 3.17
CA HIS A 313 -0.08 27.98 2.77
C HIS A 313 -0.05 26.92 1.65
N SER A 314 -0.81 25.86 1.84
CA SER A 314 -0.88 24.73 0.91
C SER A 314 -2.05 24.87 -0.06
N VAL A 315 -1.78 24.63 -1.34
CA VAL A 315 -2.78 24.64 -2.41
C VAL A 315 -2.85 23.24 -3.00
N LEU A 316 -4.01 22.60 -2.92
CA LEU A 316 -4.28 21.29 -3.51
C LEU A 316 -5.01 21.49 -4.83
N ILE A 317 -4.36 21.16 -5.93
CA ILE A 317 -4.94 21.22 -7.27
C ILE A 317 -5.36 19.81 -7.66
N THR A 318 -6.63 19.64 -8.02
CA THR A 318 -7.19 18.31 -8.36
C THR A 318 -7.71 18.30 -9.78
N ASP A 319 -7.54 17.17 -10.46
CA ASP A 319 -8.00 16.97 -11.83
C ASP A 319 -8.58 15.54 -11.98
N ALA A 320 -9.69 15.42 -12.71
CA ALA A 320 -10.34 14.16 -12.98
C ALA A 320 -10.62 13.94 -14.47
N SER A 321 -9.98 12.91 -15.01
CA SER A 321 -10.22 12.44 -16.38
C SER A 321 -11.14 11.20 -16.41
N PRO A 322 -11.61 10.76 -17.59
CA PRO A 322 -12.33 9.49 -17.71
C PRO A 322 -11.49 8.27 -17.34
N VAL A 323 -10.16 8.39 -17.38
CA VAL A 323 -9.22 7.29 -17.17
C VAL A 323 -8.73 7.22 -15.72
N GLY A 324 -8.48 8.38 -15.12
CA GLY A 324 -7.75 8.51 -13.88
C GLY A 324 -7.98 9.85 -13.20
N ILE A 325 -7.66 9.89 -11.91
CA ILE A 325 -7.67 11.08 -11.07
C ILE A 325 -6.26 11.43 -10.66
N GLY A 326 -5.99 12.72 -10.52
CA GLY A 326 -4.71 13.22 -10.06
C GLY A 326 -4.86 14.44 -9.18
N ALA A 327 -3.81 14.69 -8.41
CA ALA A 327 -3.69 15.91 -7.65
C ALA A 327 -2.23 16.32 -7.50
N VAL A 328 -2.02 17.63 -7.44
CA VAL A 328 -0.73 18.25 -7.16
C VAL A 328 -0.89 19.08 -5.90
N LEU A 329 -0.06 18.80 -4.90
CA LEU A 329 0.07 19.67 -3.74
C LEU A 329 1.14 20.70 -4.04
N GLU A 330 0.80 21.98 -3.92
CA GLU A 330 1.69 23.10 -4.22
C GLU A 330 1.85 24.04 -3.02
N GLN A 331 3.03 24.64 -2.92
CA GLN A 331 3.35 25.73 -2.01
C GLN A 331 4.12 26.80 -2.77
N GLU A 332 3.68 28.06 -2.68
CA GLU A 332 4.28 29.20 -3.43
C GLU A 332 4.39 28.95 -4.95
N GLY A 333 3.40 28.26 -5.54
CA GLY A 333 3.38 27.95 -6.97
C GLY A 333 4.40 26.90 -7.42
N ARG A 334 5.00 26.15 -6.48
CA ARG A 334 5.88 25.01 -6.77
C ARG A 334 5.28 23.71 -6.26
N PRO A 335 5.39 22.60 -7.01
CA PRO A 335 4.86 21.31 -6.59
C PRO A 335 5.69 20.73 -5.43
N VAL A 336 5.02 20.28 -4.38
CA VAL A 336 5.58 19.53 -3.24
C VAL A 336 5.49 18.04 -3.50
N ILE A 337 4.34 17.57 -3.99
CA ILE A 337 4.11 16.17 -4.34
C ILE A 337 2.99 16.05 -5.38
N CYS A 338 3.21 15.22 -6.39
CA CYS A 338 2.19 14.82 -7.35
C CYS A 338 1.66 13.43 -6.96
N VAL A 339 0.35 13.26 -6.93
CA VAL A 339 -0.29 11.96 -6.71
C VAL A 339 -1.27 11.68 -7.85
N SER A 340 -1.33 10.44 -8.30
CA SER A 340 -2.34 10.04 -9.29
C SER A 340 -2.72 8.57 -9.14
N ARG A 341 -3.92 8.23 -9.61
CA ARG A 341 -4.44 6.86 -9.59
C ARG A 341 -5.40 6.63 -10.76
N LYS A 342 -5.32 5.44 -11.36
CA LYS A 342 -6.30 5.00 -12.36
C LYS A 342 -7.66 4.74 -11.70
N LEU A 343 -8.74 5.17 -12.35
CA LEU A 343 -10.10 4.89 -11.89
C LEU A 343 -10.39 3.40 -12.05
N THR A 344 -11.14 2.82 -11.10
CA THR A 344 -11.70 1.48 -11.26
C THR A 344 -12.77 1.48 -12.34
N VAL A 345 -13.12 0.29 -12.86
CA VAL A 345 -14.20 0.14 -13.87
C VAL A 345 -15.52 0.76 -13.38
N THR A 346 -15.81 0.66 -12.08
CA THR A 346 -16.99 1.28 -11.47
C THR A 346 -16.90 2.81 -11.39
N GLU A 347 -15.73 3.33 -11.03
CA GLU A 347 -15.49 4.78 -10.93
C GLU A 347 -15.43 5.46 -12.31
N GLN A 348 -15.05 4.73 -13.37
CA GLN A 348 -15.10 5.22 -14.75
C GLN A 348 -16.52 5.52 -15.22
N GLY A 349 -17.52 4.82 -14.68
CA GLY A 349 -18.94 5.06 -14.96
C GLY A 349 -19.53 6.28 -14.22
N TYR A 350 -18.75 6.95 -13.37
CA TYR A 350 -19.21 8.13 -12.65
C TYR A 350 -19.35 9.34 -13.57
N SER A 351 -20.34 10.19 -13.26
CA SER A 351 -20.48 11.48 -13.94
C SER A 351 -19.24 12.35 -13.73
N GLN A 352 -19.00 13.33 -14.60
CA GLN A 352 -17.83 14.22 -14.45
C GLN A 352 -17.79 14.86 -13.05
N THR A 353 -18.92 15.39 -12.57
CA THR A 353 -19.01 15.96 -11.21
C THR A 353 -18.68 14.96 -10.11
N GLN A 354 -19.08 13.70 -10.26
CA GLN A 354 -18.73 12.65 -9.29
C GLN A 354 -17.24 12.28 -9.35
N ARG A 355 -16.63 12.27 -10.54
CA ARG A 355 -15.19 12.02 -10.71
C ARG A 355 -14.34 13.15 -10.13
N GLU A 356 -14.73 14.39 -10.36
CA GLU A 356 -14.10 15.56 -9.73
C GLU A 356 -14.24 15.52 -8.21
N ALA A 357 -15.44 15.22 -7.70
CA ALA A 357 -15.67 15.08 -6.27
C ALA A 357 -14.83 13.96 -5.65
N LEU A 358 -14.67 12.84 -6.36
CA LEU A 358 -13.82 11.72 -5.98
C LEU A 358 -12.35 12.13 -5.96
N ALA A 359 -11.88 12.87 -6.96
CA ALA A 359 -10.49 13.33 -7.04
C ALA A 359 -10.11 14.16 -5.81
N VAL A 360 -10.98 15.09 -5.40
CA VAL A 360 -10.80 15.88 -4.17
C VAL A 360 -10.75 14.99 -2.93
N PHE A 361 -11.77 14.16 -2.72
CA PHE A 361 -11.84 13.30 -1.54
C PHE A 361 -10.62 12.37 -1.43
N TRP A 362 -10.26 11.71 -2.53
CA TRP A 362 -9.13 10.80 -2.61
C TRP A 362 -7.81 11.54 -2.35
N ALA A 363 -7.61 12.70 -2.97
CA ALA A 363 -6.39 13.49 -2.81
C ALA A 363 -6.18 13.95 -1.36
N VAL A 364 -7.24 14.46 -0.70
CA VAL A 364 -7.17 14.90 0.70
C VAL A 364 -6.86 13.72 1.63
N LYS A 365 -7.51 12.56 1.44
CA LYS A 365 -7.22 11.36 2.23
C LYS A 365 -5.80 10.83 1.98
N ARG A 366 -5.34 10.86 0.72
CA ARG A 366 -3.99 10.42 0.35
C ARG A 366 -2.91 11.34 0.92
N LEU A 367 -3.17 12.63 0.98
CA LEU A 367 -2.26 13.67 1.48
C LEU A 367 -2.58 14.09 2.92
N HIS A 368 -3.25 13.24 3.68
CA HIS A 368 -3.63 13.49 5.07
C HIS A 368 -2.44 13.98 5.92
N LYS A 369 -1.27 13.36 5.74
CA LYS A 369 -0.01 13.71 6.43
C LYS A 369 0.39 15.18 6.25
N TYR A 370 0.06 15.77 5.10
CA TYR A 370 0.41 17.16 4.76
C TYR A 370 -0.69 18.15 5.14
N LEU A 371 -1.96 17.73 5.03
CA LEU A 371 -3.11 18.64 5.07
C LEU A 371 -3.83 18.69 6.43
N PHE A 372 -3.78 17.62 7.22
CA PHE A 372 -4.56 17.54 8.46
C PHE A 372 -4.03 18.52 9.52
N GLY A 373 -4.94 19.19 10.23
CA GLY A 373 -4.61 20.19 11.25
C GLY A 373 -4.09 21.54 10.71
N LYS A 374 -4.17 21.77 9.39
CA LYS A 374 -3.77 23.03 8.74
C LYS A 374 -4.88 23.51 7.80
N LYS A 375 -4.99 24.83 7.64
CA LYS A 375 -5.88 25.43 6.64
C LYS A 375 -5.23 25.35 5.25
N PHE A 376 -5.97 24.87 4.26
CA PHE A 376 -5.49 24.79 2.87
C PHE A 376 -6.56 25.23 1.85
N THR A 377 -6.16 25.39 0.60
CA THR A 377 -7.07 25.74 -0.51
C THR A 377 -7.13 24.63 -1.53
N ILE A 378 -8.34 24.19 -1.86
CA ILE A 378 -8.61 23.22 -2.93
C ILE A 378 -8.94 24.02 -4.18
N VAL A 379 -8.17 23.79 -5.24
CA VAL A 379 -8.38 24.39 -6.56
C VAL A 379 -8.91 23.32 -7.49
N THR A 380 -10.07 23.59 -8.09
CA THR A 380 -10.73 22.71 -9.06
C THR A 380 -11.27 23.52 -10.23
N ASP A 381 -11.31 22.91 -11.40
CA ASP A 381 -11.92 23.44 -12.61
C ASP A 381 -13.44 23.21 -12.67
N HIS A 382 -14.04 22.58 -11.66
CA HIS A 382 -15.47 22.27 -11.64
C HIS A 382 -16.23 23.13 -10.61
N GLU A 383 -17.00 24.10 -11.11
CA GLU A 383 -17.69 25.08 -10.26
C GLU A 383 -18.70 24.45 -9.28
N ALA A 384 -19.35 23.34 -9.67
CA ALA A 384 -20.30 22.64 -8.80
C ALA A 384 -19.68 22.16 -7.47
N LEU A 385 -18.36 21.92 -7.44
CA LEU A 385 -17.67 21.49 -6.21
C LEU A 385 -17.60 22.59 -5.14
N LYS A 386 -17.67 23.87 -5.52
CA LYS A 386 -17.79 24.97 -4.54
C LYS A 386 -19.05 24.83 -3.70
N PHE A 387 -20.13 24.35 -4.30
CA PHE A 387 -21.41 24.17 -3.62
C PHE A 387 -21.46 22.85 -2.85
N ILE A 388 -20.89 21.78 -3.43
CA ILE A 388 -20.88 20.43 -2.82
C ILE A 388 -20.03 20.37 -1.55
N TYR A 389 -18.85 21.00 -1.59
CA TYR A 389 -17.89 20.98 -0.49
C TYR A 389 -17.82 22.31 0.26
N HIS A 390 -18.88 23.12 0.20
CA HIS A 390 -18.95 24.36 0.94
C HIS A 390 -18.95 24.08 2.46
N PRO A 391 -18.09 24.73 3.25
CA PRO A 391 -17.98 24.44 4.69
C PRO A 391 -19.25 24.77 5.47
N GLU A 392 -20.02 25.78 5.05
CA GLU A 392 -21.19 26.27 5.79
C GLU A 392 -22.57 25.89 5.19
N LYS A 393 -22.61 25.29 3.99
CA LYS A 393 -23.89 24.97 3.33
C LYS A 393 -24.16 23.49 3.41
N SER A 394 -25.31 23.11 3.97
CA SER A 394 -25.76 21.72 3.94
C SER A 394 -26.01 21.27 2.51
N LEU A 395 -25.46 20.11 2.15
CA LEU A 395 -25.76 19.44 0.87
C LEU A 395 -27.27 19.24 0.71
N ALA A 396 -27.78 19.43 -0.50
CA ALA A 396 -29.16 19.13 -0.81
C ALA A 396 -29.45 17.64 -0.53
N ARG A 397 -30.61 17.32 0.05
CA ARG A 397 -31.03 15.91 0.30
C ARG A 397 -31.04 15.06 -0.99
N SER A 398 -31.15 15.70 -2.15
CA SER A 398 -31.14 15.08 -3.48
C SER A 398 -29.73 14.77 -4.04
N SER A 399 -28.65 15.09 -3.32
CA SER A 399 -27.29 14.73 -3.72
C SER A 399 -27.05 13.23 -3.58
N ALA A 400 -26.24 12.63 -4.47
CA ALA A 400 -25.89 11.22 -4.38
C ALA A 400 -25.27 10.88 -3.00
N ALA A 401 -25.77 9.82 -2.35
CA ALA A 401 -25.34 9.41 -1.01
C ALA A 401 -23.81 9.22 -0.86
N MET A 402 -23.13 8.87 -1.95
CA MET A 402 -21.67 8.78 -1.99
C MET A 402 -20.98 10.12 -1.76
N VAL A 403 -21.44 11.18 -2.42
CA VAL A 403 -20.87 12.54 -2.31
C VAL A 403 -21.13 13.11 -0.91
N GLN A 404 -22.28 12.78 -0.31
CA GLN A 404 -22.57 13.13 1.09
C GLN A 404 -21.57 12.47 2.05
N ARG A 405 -21.27 11.17 1.88
CA ARG A 405 -20.25 10.48 2.69
C ARG A 405 -18.86 11.11 2.56
N TRP A 406 -18.48 11.52 1.36
CA TRP A 406 -17.19 12.19 1.14
C TRP A 406 -17.14 13.56 1.81
N SER A 407 -18.21 14.34 1.71
CA SER A 407 -18.32 15.63 2.37
C SER A 407 -18.22 15.51 3.90
N ILE A 408 -18.91 14.53 4.51
CA ILE A 408 -18.78 14.23 5.95
C ILE A 408 -17.33 13.84 6.31
N ALA A 409 -16.66 13.09 5.45
CA ALA A 409 -15.28 12.68 5.72
C ALA A 409 -14.26 13.82 5.52
N LEU A 410 -14.62 14.85 4.76
CA LEU A 410 -13.84 16.06 4.52
C LEU A 410 -14.11 17.13 5.57
N SER A 411 -15.24 17.12 6.28
CA SER A 411 -15.51 18.08 7.36
C SER A 411 -14.52 18.02 8.53
N ALA A 412 -13.74 16.95 8.63
CA ALA A 412 -12.61 16.84 9.56
C ALA A 412 -11.39 17.70 9.18
N TYR A 413 -11.44 18.43 8.05
CA TYR A 413 -10.34 19.23 7.52
C TYR A 413 -10.76 20.69 7.35
N ASP A 414 -9.81 21.60 7.58
CA ASP A 414 -10.02 23.03 7.36
C ASP A 414 -9.58 23.42 5.94
N TYR A 415 -10.55 23.62 5.05
CA TYR A 415 -10.23 23.97 3.66
C TYR A 415 -11.17 25.03 3.07
N THR A 416 -10.70 25.64 1.99
CA THR A 416 -11.45 26.58 1.15
C THR A 416 -11.46 26.10 -0.29
N VAL A 417 -12.61 26.13 -0.96
CA VAL A 417 -12.71 25.69 -2.36
C VAL A 417 -12.67 26.91 -3.27
N GLN A 418 -11.66 26.96 -4.14
CA GLN A 418 -11.53 27.95 -5.20
C GLN A 418 -11.73 27.29 -6.55
N HIS A 419 -12.52 27.93 -7.40
CA HIS A 419 -12.61 27.56 -8.81
C HIS A 419 -11.59 28.39 -9.58
N ARG A 420 -10.76 27.73 -10.38
CA ARG A 420 -9.94 28.40 -11.39
C ARG A 420 -10.32 27.83 -12.74
N SER A 421 -10.54 28.71 -13.72
CA SER A 421 -10.79 28.26 -15.09
C SER A 421 -9.57 27.50 -15.61
N ALA A 422 -9.80 26.46 -16.40
CA ALA A 422 -8.73 25.59 -16.90
C ALA A 422 -7.60 26.38 -17.64
N LYS A 423 -7.95 27.48 -18.31
CA LYS A 423 -7.00 28.41 -18.98
C LYS A 423 -5.98 29.06 -18.03
N GLN A 424 -6.27 29.16 -16.74
CA GLN A 424 -5.39 29.75 -15.71
C GLN A 424 -4.56 28.69 -14.95
N ILE A 425 -4.78 27.40 -15.22
CA ILE A 425 -4.04 26.27 -14.63
C ILE A 425 -3.02 25.74 -15.66
N GLN A 426 -2.25 26.64 -16.29
CA GLN A 426 -1.34 26.30 -17.40
C GLN A 426 -0.28 25.24 -17.05
N HIS A 427 0.09 25.08 -15.79
CA HIS A 427 1.06 24.07 -15.34
C HIS A 427 0.49 22.63 -15.29
N VAL A 428 -0.84 22.46 -15.29
CA VAL A 428 -1.51 21.14 -15.35
C VAL A 428 -2.03 20.84 -16.77
N ASP A 429 -2.41 21.87 -17.52
CA ASP A 429 -3.24 21.74 -18.73
C ASP A 429 -2.46 21.55 -20.05
N TYR A 430 -1.17 21.91 -20.11
CA TYR A 430 -0.41 21.91 -21.38
C TYR A 430 -0.13 20.50 -21.95
N ILE A 431 -0.28 19.43 -21.15
CA ILE A 431 0.02 18.05 -21.58
C ILE A 431 -1.22 17.12 -21.49
N SER A 432 -2.27 17.49 -20.74
CA SER A 432 -3.51 16.71 -20.63
C SER A 432 -4.38 16.74 -21.90
N ARG A 433 -4.19 17.75 -22.76
CA ARG A 433 -5.07 18.03 -23.92
C ARG A 433 -4.54 17.53 -25.27
N GLN A 434 -3.46 16.74 -25.30
CA GLN A 434 -3.00 16.10 -26.53
C GLN A 434 -3.51 14.65 -26.62
N SER A 435 -4.81 14.45 -26.39
CA SER A 435 -5.51 13.27 -26.89
C SER A 435 -5.91 13.54 -28.34
N LEU A 436 -5.31 12.75 -29.22
CA LEU A 436 -5.59 12.68 -30.65
C LEU A 436 -7.10 12.67 -30.90
N GLN A 437 -7.52 13.39 -31.93
CA GLN A 437 -8.89 13.54 -32.40
C GLN A 437 -9.69 12.23 -32.27
N ASP A 438 -10.74 12.26 -31.45
CA ASP A 438 -11.70 11.17 -31.30
C ASP A 438 -12.32 10.83 -32.66
N LYS A 439 -11.99 9.65 -33.18
CA LYS A 439 -12.92 8.93 -34.06
C LYS A 439 -13.90 8.18 -33.16
N PRO A 440 -15.21 8.20 -33.45
CA PRO A 440 -16.18 7.43 -32.69
C PRO A 440 -15.90 5.94 -32.91
N ILE A 441 -15.21 5.32 -31.95
CA ILE A 441 -15.06 3.87 -31.89
C ILE A 441 -16.37 3.34 -31.35
N ASN A 442 -17.08 2.56 -32.17
CA ASN A 442 -18.25 1.80 -31.78
C ASN A 442 -17.90 0.94 -30.55
N THR A 443 -18.41 1.33 -29.40
CA THR A 443 -18.31 0.60 -28.15
C THR A 443 -19.18 -0.65 -28.22
N SER A 444 -18.58 -1.76 -28.64
CA SER A 444 -19.06 -3.09 -28.35
C SER A 444 -18.19 -3.66 -27.22
N ASP A 445 -18.86 -3.88 -26.07
CA ASP A 445 -18.51 -4.76 -24.97
C ASP A 445 -17.22 -4.51 -24.15
N CYS A 446 -17.41 -4.10 -22.89
CA CYS A 446 -16.97 -4.85 -21.71
C CYS A 446 -17.50 -4.18 -20.41
N LEU A 447 -18.71 -4.60 -19.99
CA LEU A 447 -19.33 -4.28 -18.71
C LEU A 447 -18.97 -5.37 -17.68
N LEU A 448 -18.52 -4.98 -16.48
CA LEU A 448 -18.53 -5.87 -15.30
C LEU A 448 -19.16 -5.16 -14.08
N VAL A 449 -20.38 -4.67 -14.27
CA VAL A 449 -21.51 -5.15 -13.46
C VAL A 449 -22.20 -6.11 -14.42
N GLN A 450 -22.38 -7.40 -14.08
CA GLN A 450 -22.95 -8.36 -15.04
C GLN A 450 -24.15 -7.72 -15.75
N PRO A 451 -24.04 -7.39 -17.06
CA PRO A 451 -25.17 -6.89 -17.79
C PRO A 451 -26.23 -7.99 -17.74
N LEU A 452 -27.47 -7.64 -17.43
CA LEU A 452 -28.56 -8.59 -17.60
C LEU A 452 -28.48 -9.10 -19.05
N PRO A 453 -28.64 -10.41 -19.30
CA PRO A 453 -28.49 -11.05 -20.61
C PRO A 453 -29.64 -10.70 -21.56
N VAL A 454 -30.27 -9.54 -21.36
CA VAL A 454 -31.44 -9.07 -22.06
C VAL A 454 -31.06 -7.78 -22.78
N ARG A 455 -31.25 -7.76 -24.09
CA ARG A 455 -31.06 -6.54 -24.88
C ARG A 455 -31.96 -5.44 -24.33
N ARG A 456 -31.40 -4.24 -24.17
CA ARG A 456 -32.11 -3.07 -23.61
C ARG A 456 -33.42 -2.77 -24.36
N SER A 457 -33.42 -2.96 -25.68
CA SER A 457 -34.61 -2.80 -26.54
C SER A 457 -35.73 -3.80 -26.20
N ASP A 458 -35.39 -5.08 -25.99
CA ASP A 458 -36.35 -6.12 -25.62
C ASP A 458 -36.91 -5.88 -24.21
N LEU A 459 -36.05 -5.45 -23.27
CA LEU A 459 -36.46 -5.10 -21.92
C LEU A 459 -37.46 -3.93 -21.90
N ILE A 460 -37.22 -2.87 -22.69
CA ILE A 460 -38.14 -1.72 -22.79
C ILE A 460 -39.48 -2.16 -23.39
N ARG A 461 -39.46 -2.94 -24.48
CA ARG A 461 -40.67 -3.42 -25.17
C ARG A 461 -41.54 -4.27 -24.24
N GLU A 462 -40.94 -5.25 -23.58
CA GLU A 462 -41.66 -6.17 -22.70
C GLU A 462 -42.12 -5.49 -21.40
N THR A 463 -41.35 -4.54 -20.88
CA THR A 463 -41.75 -3.74 -19.70
C THR A 463 -42.97 -2.88 -20.01
N ARG A 464 -43.03 -2.23 -21.18
CA ARG A 464 -44.23 -1.47 -21.60
C ARG A 464 -45.43 -2.38 -21.81
N ARG A 465 -45.24 -3.58 -22.37
CA ARG A 465 -46.32 -4.55 -22.61
C ARG A 465 -46.94 -5.10 -21.32
N TYR A 466 -46.10 -5.52 -20.35
CA TYR A 466 -46.58 -6.16 -19.12
C TYR A 466 -46.84 -5.19 -17.97
N PHE A 467 -46.01 -4.14 -17.85
CA PHE A 467 -46.07 -3.19 -16.75
C PHE A 467 -46.58 -1.81 -17.17
N GLY A 468 -47.10 -1.63 -18.40
CA GLY A 468 -47.61 -0.35 -18.89
C GLY A 468 -48.63 0.32 -17.95
N CYS A 469 -49.52 -0.46 -17.33
CA CYS A 469 -50.47 0.05 -16.34
C CYS A 469 -49.78 0.49 -15.03
N ILE A 470 -48.71 -0.19 -14.59
CA ILE A 470 -47.93 0.18 -13.40
C ILE A 470 -47.10 1.44 -13.70
N LEU A 471 -46.49 1.53 -14.88
CA LEU A 471 -45.76 2.73 -15.32
C LEU A 471 -46.68 3.97 -15.36
N SER A 472 -47.93 3.79 -15.82
CA SER A 472 -48.96 4.85 -15.77
C SER A 472 -49.34 5.20 -14.32
N ALA A 473 -49.48 4.20 -13.45
CA ALA A 473 -49.84 4.39 -12.04
C ALA A 473 -48.75 5.09 -11.21
N ILE A 474 -47.47 4.88 -11.53
CA ILE A 474 -46.36 5.61 -10.90
C ILE A 474 -46.44 7.11 -11.25
N ARG A 475 -46.89 7.45 -12.46
CA ARG A 475 -47.01 8.85 -12.92
C ARG A 475 -48.31 9.53 -12.50
N LYS A 476 -49.43 8.80 -12.52
CA LYS A 476 -50.80 9.34 -12.32
C LYS A 476 -51.44 8.96 -10.99
N GLY A 477 -50.77 8.13 -10.17
CA GLY A 477 -51.30 7.59 -8.93
C GLY A 477 -51.94 6.19 -9.09
N TRP A 478 -51.99 5.43 -8.00
CA TRP A 478 -52.55 4.08 -7.95
C TRP A 478 -54.06 4.09 -7.74
N ASN A 479 -54.80 3.24 -8.45
CA ASN A 479 -56.25 3.06 -8.28
C ASN A 479 -56.60 1.70 -7.63
N ALA A 480 -57.83 1.56 -7.14
CA ALA A 480 -58.30 0.35 -6.44
C ALA A 480 -58.21 -0.93 -7.30
N ASN A 481 -58.43 -0.81 -8.61
CA ASN A 481 -58.35 -1.93 -9.56
C ASN A 481 -56.90 -2.43 -9.73
N LEU A 482 -55.92 -1.53 -9.78
CA LEU A 482 -54.49 -1.87 -9.89
C LEU A 482 -53.93 -2.43 -8.58
N LYS A 483 -54.43 -1.95 -7.43
CA LYS A 483 -54.12 -2.53 -6.12
C LYS A 483 -54.54 -4.00 -6.04
N ARG A 484 -55.71 -4.36 -6.59
CA ARG A 484 -56.20 -5.75 -6.63
C ARG A 484 -55.41 -6.63 -7.62
N ARG A 485 -55.01 -6.06 -8.77
CA ARG A 485 -54.31 -6.80 -9.83
C ARG A 485 -52.82 -7.05 -9.52
N PHE A 486 -52.17 -6.14 -8.80
CA PHE A 486 -50.74 -6.21 -8.49
C PHE A 486 -50.46 -5.93 -7.00
N PRO A 487 -50.95 -6.77 -6.07
CA PRO A 487 -50.87 -6.49 -4.64
C PRO A 487 -49.43 -6.39 -4.11
N ILE A 488 -48.52 -7.22 -4.63
CA ILE A 488 -47.10 -7.22 -4.23
C ILE A 488 -46.38 -5.94 -4.68
N TYR A 489 -46.69 -5.45 -5.89
CA TYR A 489 -46.11 -4.22 -6.42
C TYR A 489 -46.70 -2.98 -5.73
N PHE A 490 -48.00 -3.01 -5.38
CA PHE A 490 -48.64 -1.95 -4.61
C PHE A 490 -48.07 -1.82 -3.18
N SER A 491 -47.77 -2.95 -2.53
CA SER A 491 -47.14 -2.96 -1.21
C SER A 491 -45.77 -2.26 -1.23
N LYS A 492 -45.04 -2.37 -2.35
CA LYS A 492 -43.73 -1.75 -2.56
C LYS A 492 -43.77 -0.47 -3.40
N ARG A 493 -44.93 0.18 -3.51
CA ARG A 493 -45.12 1.34 -4.41
C ARG A 493 -44.16 2.50 -4.15
N ASP A 494 -43.76 2.71 -2.90
CA ASP A 494 -42.87 3.80 -2.49
C ASP A 494 -41.39 3.52 -2.87
N GLU A 495 -41.05 2.26 -3.20
CA GLU A 495 -39.73 1.82 -3.66
C GLU A 495 -39.66 1.66 -5.19
N LEU A 496 -40.79 1.83 -5.91
CA LEU A 496 -40.85 1.66 -7.35
C LEU A 496 -40.50 2.95 -8.08
N SER A 497 -39.53 2.88 -8.99
CA SER A 497 -39.09 3.98 -9.83
C SER A 497 -39.10 3.58 -11.30
N THR A 498 -39.05 4.58 -12.19
CA THR A 498 -39.01 4.35 -13.64
C THR A 498 -37.83 5.11 -14.23
N THR A 499 -37.04 4.45 -15.07
CA THR A 499 -35.95 5.10 -15.80
C THR A 499 -36.49 6.00 -16.93
N PRO A 500 -35.72 6.98 -17.44
CA PRO A 500 -36.15 7.83 -18.56
C PRO A 500 -36.63 7.04 -19.79
N ASP A 501 -36.05 5.86 -20.03
CA ASP A 501 -36.36 4.99 -21.17
C ASP A 501 -37.67 4.17 -20.99
N GLY A 502 -38.24 4.18 -19.78
CA GLY A 502 -39.46 3.46 -19.43
C GLY A 502 -39.24 2.04 -18.89
N ILE A 503 -38.11 1.78 -18.22
CA ILE A 503 -37.84 0.52 -17.51
C ILE A 503 -38.29 0.67 -16.05
N LEU A 504 -38.95 -0.36 -15.52
CA LEU A 504 -39.41 -0.40 -14.13
C LEU A 504 -38.28 -0.89 -13.21
N CYS A 505 -38.03 -0.15 -12.14
CA CYS A 505 -37.00 -0.44 -11.15
C CYS A 505 -37.61 -0.52 -9.75
N LEU A 506 -37.06 -1.37 -8.89
CA LEU A 506 -37.35 -1.43 -7.47
C LEU A 506 -36.07 -1.08 -6.70
N ASN A 507 -36.02 0.13 -6.16
CA ASN A 507 -34.78 0.80 -5.75
C ASN A 507 -33.78 0.83 -6.92
N ASP A 508 -32.59 0.24 -6.75
CA ASP A 508 -31.55 0.16 -7.79
C ASP A 508 -31.61 -1.10 -8.67
N ARG A 509 -32.64 -1.95 -8.51
CA ARG A 509 -32.75 -3.24 -9.22
C ARG A 509 -33.74 -3.17 -10.37
N VAL A 510 -33.41 -3.80 -11.49
CA VAL A 510 -34.31 -3.89 -12.65
C VAL A 510 -35.41 -4.91 -12.38
N VAL A 511 -36.67 -4.50 -12.57
CA VAL A 511 -37.83 -5.41 -12.46
C VAL A 511 -37.96 -6.19 -13.76
N ILE A 512 -37.81 -7.51 -13.72
CA ILE A 512 -37.78 -8.35 -14.93
C ILE A 512 -39.19 -8.80 -15.33
N PRO A 513 -39.66 -8.48 -16.56
CA PRO A 513 -40.93 -8.97 -17.08
C PRO A 513 -40.98 -10.50 -17.18
N PRO A 514 -42.16 -11.13 -17.03
CA PRO A 514 -42.27 -12.60 -17.02
C PRO A 514 -41.62 -13.30 -18.23
N SER A 515 -41.71 -12.72 -19.41
CA SER A 515 -41.13 -13.25 -20.66
C SER A 515 -39.60 -13.37 -20.63
N LEU A 516 -38.92 -12.57 -19.81
CA LEU A 516 -37.46 -12.46 -19.79
C LEU A 516 -36.81 -13.17 -18.60
N ARG A 517 -37.60 -13.66 -17.63
CA ARG A 517 -37.08 -14.28 -16.40
C ARG A 517 -36.27 -15.54 -16.66
N LYS A 518 -36.69 -16.38 -17.63
CA LYS A 518 -36.00 -17.63 -17.95
C LYS A 518 -34.56 -17.39 -18.42
N SER A 519 -34.38 -16.43 -19.33
CA SER A 519 -33.05 -16.05 -19.84
C SER A 519 -32.15 -15.48 -18.73
N VAL A 520 -32.70 -14.65 -17.85
CA VAL A 520 -31.95 -14.11 -16.69
C VAL A 520 -31.56 -15.22 -15.70
N LEU A 521 -32.42 -16.21 -15.47
CA LEU A 521 -32.13 -17.35 -14.60
C LEU A 521 -31.05 -18.27 -15.18
N GLU A 522 -31.08 -18.53 -16.48
CA GLU A 522 -30.06 -19.32 -17.17
C GLU A 522 -28.67 -18.68 -17.05
N ASP A 523 -28.60 -17.36 -17.19
CA ASP A 523 -27.34 -16.61 -17.07
C ASP A 523 -26.82 -16.56 -15.63
N LEU A 524 -27.70 -16.29 -14.64
CA LEU A 524 -27.34 -16.39 -13.21
C LEU A 524 -26.83 -17.79 -12.85
N HIS A 525 -27.28 -18.82 -13.57
CA HIS A 525 -26.91 -20.22 -13.36
C HIS A 525 -25.70 -20.69 -14.19
N SER A 526 -25.25 -19.92 -15.19
CA SER A 526 -24.22 -20.31 -16.17
C SER A 526 -22.88 -20.77 -15.54
N GLY A 527 -22.56 -20.28 -14.34
CA GLY A 527 -21.34 -20.65 -13.60
C GLY A 527 -21.51 -21.68 -12.49
N HIS A 528 -22.70 -22.28 -12.30
CA HIS A 528 -23.01 -23.22 -11.20
C HIS A 528 -22.52 -22.74 -9.81
N LEU A 529 -22.64 -21.43 -9.56
CA LEU A 529 -22.01 -20.73 -8.44
C LEU A 529 -22.57 -21.08 -7.05
N GLY A 530 -23.63 -21.91 -7.01
CA GLY A 530 -24.38 -22.25 -5.81
C GLY A 530 -25.49 -21.23 -5.50
N VAL A 531 -26.54 -21.71 -4.83
CA VAL A 531 -27.79 -20.97 -4.56
C VAL A 531 -27.54 -19.63 -3.87
N GLU A 532 -26.66 -19.59 -2.86
CA GLU A 532 -26.42 -18.37 -2.10
C GLU A 532 -25.69 -17.29 -2.91
N LYS A 533 -24.75 -17.67 -3.79
CA LYS A 533 -24.10 -16.72 -4.70
C LYS A 533 -25.07 -16.22 -5.77
N MET A 534 -25.92 -17.08 -6.32
CA MET A 534 -26.96 -16.68 -7.27
C MET A 534 -27.94 -15.66 -6.65
N LYS A 535 -28.39 -15.90 -5.41
CA LYS A 535 -29.21 -14.94 -4.66
C LYS A 535 -28.47 -13.62 -4.43
N SER A 536 -27.18 -13.66 -4.09
CA SER A 536 -26.38 -12.47 -3.88
C SER A 536 -26.23 -11.62 -5.15
N LEU A 537 -26.00 -12.26 -6.30
CA LEU A 537 -25.92 -11.59 -7.59
C LEU A 537 -27.27 -10.98 -8.00
N ALA A 538 -28.35 -11.75 -7.89
CA ALA A 538 -29.70 -11.28 -8.16
C ALA A 538 -30.06 -10.05 -7.31
N ARG A 539 -29.71 -10.04 -6.02
CA ARG A 539 -29.94 -8.88 -5.12
C ARG A 539 -29.26 -7.59 -5.59
N LEU A 540 -28.20 -7.68 -6.40
CA LEU A 540 -27.47 -6.52 -6.91
C LEU A 540 -28.01 -6.03 -8.27
N THR A 541 -28.64 -6.90 -9.06
CA THR A 541 -28.93 -6.59 -10.48
C THR A 541 -30.42 -6.59 -10.83
N CYS A 542 -31.24 -7.50 -10.28
CA CYS A 542 -32.61 -7.69 -10.75
C CYS A 542 -33.60 -8.14 -9.65
N TRP A 543 -34.89 -7.98 -9.92
CA TRP A 543 -35.94 -8.36 -8.97
C TRP A 543 -37.24 -8.81 -9.65
N TRP A 544 -37.89 -9.81 -9.06
CA TRP A 544 -39.32 -10.11 -9.22
C TRP A 544 -39.81 -10.85 -7.95
N PRO A 545 -41.14 -10.92 -7.69
CA PRO A 545 -41.67 -11.38 -6.41
C PRO A 545 -41.13 -12.71 -5.88
N GLU A 546 -40.90 -13.70 -6.74
CA GLU A 546 -40.49 -15.06 -6.35
C GLU A 546 -39.08 -15.46 -6.81
N ILE A 547 -38.21 -14.48 -7.07
CA ILE A 547 -36.85 -14.70 -7.60
C ILE A 547 -36.02 -15.72 -6.80
N ASN A 548 -36.13 -15.71 -5.47
CA ASN A 548 -35.39 -16.66 -4.63
C ASN A 548 -35.88 -18.11 -4.82
N ALA A 549 -37.19 -18.31 -4.96
CA ALA A 549 -37.77 -19.63 -5.17
C ALA A 549 -37.43 -20.18 -6.55
N ASP A 550 -37.41 -19.31 -7.56
CA ASP A 550 -37.01 -19.67 -8.93
C ASP A 550 -35.53 -20.03 -9.00
N ILE A 551 -34.63 -19.28 -8.34
CA ILE A 551 -33.20 -19.61 -8.24
C ILE A 551 -32.99 -20.97 -7.57
N CYS A 552 -33.70 -21.24 -6.45
CA CYS A 552 -33.61 -22.53 -5.78
C CYS A 552 -34.08 -23.69 -6.67
N ARG A 553 -35.19 -23.50 -7.40
CA ARG A 553 -35.71 -24.51 -8.36
C ARG A 553 -34.71 -24.78 -9.49
N THR A 554 -34.14 -23.74 -10.10
CA THR A 554 -33.14 -23.88 -11.17
C THR A 554 -31.89 -24.62 -10.70
N ALA A 555 -31.37 -24.28 -9.52
CA ALA A 555 -30.17 -24.92 -8.98
C ALA A 555 -30.41 -26.37 -8.52
N ASN A 556 -31.58 -26.69 -7.95
CA ASN A 556 -31.91 -28.06 -7.53
C ASN A 556 -32.21 -28.99 -8.71
N ASN A 557 -32.74 -28.46 -9.82
CA ASN A 557 -32.99 -29.24 -11.03
C ASN A 557 -31.74 -29.40 -11.91
N CYS A 558 -30.58 -28.90 -11.47
CA CYS A 558 -29.32 -29.03 -12.22
C CYS A 558 -28.41 -30.12 -11.64
N GLU A 559 -28.11 -31.11 -12.46
CA GLU A 559 -27.25 -32.25 -12.10
C GLU A 559 -25.81 -31.82 -11.76
N LYS A 560 -25.23 -30.85 -12.50
CA LYS A 560 -23.90 -30.29 -12.23
C LYS A 560 -23.83 -29.53 -10.90
N CYS A 561 -24.88 -28.77 -10.56
CA CYS A 561 -24.99 -28.13 -9.25
C CYS A 561 -25.12 -29.16 -8.12
N HIS A 562 -25.73 -30.32 -8.39
CA HIS A 562 -25.82 -31.42 -7.45
C HIS A 562 -24.47 -32.10 -7.20
N GLN A 563 -23.64 -32.27 -8.24
CA GLN A 563 -22.28 -32.82 -8.12
C GLN A 563 -21.30 -31.86 -7.41
N LEU A 564 -21.51 -30.55 -7.55
CA LEU A 564 -20.70 -29.50 -6.91
C LEU A 564 -21.15 -29.12 -5.50
N LYS A 565 -22.27 -29.67 -5.01
CA LYS A 565 -22.62 -29.52 -3.59
C LYS A 565 -21.51 -30.20 -2.79
N ASN A 566 -20.85 -29.43 -1.92
CA ASN A 566 -19.94 -29.99 -0.92
C ASN A 566 -20.71 -31.06 -0.15
N HIS A 567 -20.45 -32.32 -0.47
CA HIS A 567 -20.71 -33.38 0.48
C HIS A 567 -19.92 -32.99 1.72
N PRO A 568 -20.54 -32.94 2.92
CA PRO A 568 -19.76 -32.78 4.14
C PRO A 568 -18.62 -33.80 4.07
N SER A 569 -17.39 -33.33 4.20
CA SER A 569 -16.20 -34.18 4.25
C SER A 569 -16.54 -35.38 5.13
N LYS A 570 -16.32 -36.62 4.66
CA LYS A 570 -16.56 -37.84 5.45
C LYS A 570 -16.18 -37.53 6.90
N TRP A 571 -17.16 -37.52 7.80
CA TRP A 571 -16.92 -37.29 9.22
C TRP A 571 -15.75 -38.20 9.61
N MET A 572 -14.62 -37.63 10.00
CA MET A 572 -13.67 -38.40 10.77
C MET A 572 -14.35 -38.57 12.13
N PRO A 573 -14.78 -39.78 12.52
CA PRO A 573 -15.30 -39.98 13.85
C PRO A 573 -14.21 -39.55 14.82
N TRP A 574 -14.59 -38.73 15.80
CA TRP A 574 -13.65 -38.35 16.84
C TRP A 574 -13.14 -39.61 17.54
N PRO A 575 -11.84 -39.69 17.90
CA PRO A 575 -11.30 -40.85 18.62
C PRO A 575 -12.17 -41.16 19.83
N VAL A 576 -12.59 -42.41 20.04
CA VAL A 576 -13.46 -42.78 21.17
C VAL A 576 -12.73 -42.46 22.48
N SER A 577 -13.36 -41.72 23.38
CA SER A 577 -12.83 -41.48 24.74
C SER A 577 -12.93 -42.77 25.55
N SER A 578 -11.86 -43.17 26.23
CA SER A 578 -11.79 -44.38 27.07
C SER A 578 -12.05 -44.08 28.55
N GLU A 579 -11.91 -42.83 28.99
CA GLU A 579 -12.08 -42.41 30.38
C GLU A 579 -12.87 -41.09 30.47
N ALA A 580 -13.52 -40.86 31.62
CA ALA A 580 -14.20 -39.59 31.90
C ALA A 580 -13.19 -38.44 31.94
N TRP A 581 -13.60 -37.26 31.46
CA TRP A 581 -12.80 -36.01 31.37
C TRP A 581 -11.61 -36.03 30.41
N GLN A 582 -11.44 -37.11 29.64
CA GLN A 582 -10.40 -37.19 28.61
C GLN A 582 -10.68 -36.28 27.42
N ARG A 583 -11.96 -36.05 27.09
CA ARG A 583 -12.39 -35.07 26.10
C ARG A 583 -13.67 -34.40 26.55
N ILE A 584 -13.63 -33.08 26.55
CA ILE A 584 -14.76 -32.22 26.84
C ILE A 584 -15.18 -31.46 25.58
N HIS A 585 -16.48 -31.27 25.42
CA HIS A 585 -17.08 -30.40 24.43
C HIS A 585 -17.63 -29.17 25.15
N ALA A 586 -17.04 -28.00 24.89
CA ALA A 586 -17.45 -26.75 25.53
C ALA A 586 -18.04 -25.80 24.48
N ASP A 587 -19.23 -25.27 24.74
CA ASP A 587 -19.87 -24.26 23.89
C ASP A 587 -20.64 -23.23 24.74
N TYR A 588 -20.82 -22.03 24.21
CA TYR A 588 -21.65 -21.01 24.84
C TYR A 588 -23.08 -21.10 24.33
N CYS A 589 -24.01 -21.33 25.25
CA CYS A 589 -25.43 -21.26 24.97
C CYS A 589 -26.01 -19.96 25.51
N GLY A 590 -26.68 -19.17 24.67
CA GLY A 590 -27.31 -17.92 25.07
C GLY A 590 -27.51 -16.94 23.92
N PRO A 591 -27.94 -15.69 24.21
CA PRO A 591 -28.25 -15.18 25.54
C PRO A 591 -29.61 -15.64 26.07
N PHE A 592 -29.65 -16.12 27.32
CA PHE A 592 -30.90 -16.37 28.05
C PHE A 592 -31.32 -15.10 28.80
N LEU A 593 -32.63 -14.78 28.72
CA LEU A 593 -33.23 -13.57 29.31
C LEU A 593 -32.49 -12.26 28.94
N GLY A 594 -31.81 -12.24 27.79
CA GLY A 594 -31.05 -11.10 27.29
C GLY A 594 -29.83 -10.70 28.11
N LYS A 595 -29.41 -11.49 29.12
CA LYS A 595 -28.34 -11.10 30.07
C LYS A 595 -27.36 -12.22 30.45
N TYR A 596 -27.72 -13.48 30.23
CA TYR A 596 -26.92 -14.62 30.69
C TYR A 596 -26.42 -15.44 29.51
N TYR A 597 -25.14 -15.79 29.54
CA TYR A 597 -24.60 -16.85 28.70
C TYR A 597 -24.22 -18.01 29.62
N ALA A 598 -24.59 -19.22 29.22
CA ALA A 598 -24.19 -20.43 29.90
C ALA A 598 -23.04 -21.07 29.11
N LEU A 599 -21.88 -21.22 29.72
CA LEU A 599 -20.86 -22.11 29.18
C LEU A 599 -21.27 -23.54 29.53
N VAL A 600 -21.61 -24.32 28.52
CA VAL A 600 -22.01 -25.72 28.65
C VAL A 600 -20.81 -26.58 28.28
N VAL A 601 -20.31 -27.37 29.23
CA VAL A 601 -19.21 -28.31 29.06
C VAL A 601 -19.77 -29.71 29.20
N ILE A 602 -19.62 -30.55 28.19
CA ILE A 602 -20.12 -31.93 28.20
C ILE A 602 -18.94 -32.87 28.05
N ASP A 603 -18.79 -33.80 28.99
CA ASP A 603 -17.81 -34.87 28.87
C ASP A 603 -18.23 -35.89 27.79
N SER A 604 -17.30 -36.23 26.89
CA SER A 604 -17.62 -37.07 25.74
C SER A 604 -17.89 -38.53 26.11
N PHE A 605 -17.33 -39.02 27.22
CA PHE A 605 -17.45 -40.40 27.70
C PHE A 605 -18.71 -40.61 28.55
N SER A 606 -18.81 -39.92 29.69
CA SER A 606 -19.91 -40.04 30.65
C SER A 606 -21.19 -39.34 30.21
N LYS A 607 -21.12 -38.45 29.21
CA LYS A 607 -22.21 -37.54 28.81
C LYS A 607 -22.67 -36.59 29.91
N TRP A 608 -21.88 -36.42 30.96
CA TRP A 608 -22.19 -35.52 32.06
C TRP A 608 -22.07 -34.06 31.60
N PRO A 609 -23.12 -33.23 31.75
CA PRO A 609 -23.07 -31.80 31.47
C PRO A 609 -22.70 -31.00 32.73
N GLU A 610 -21.74 -30.09 32.60
CA GLU A 610 -21.51 -29.00 33.55
C GLU A 610 -21.88 -27.66 32.90
N VAL A 611 -22.64 -26.85 33.63
CA VAL A 611 -23.16 -25.59 33.11
C VAL A 611 -22.73 -24.46 34.03
N PHE A 612 -21.94 -23.53 33.48
CA PHE A 612 -21.47 -22.35 34.18
C PHE A 612 -22.21 -21.12 33.66
N LEU A 613 -23.04 -20.51 34.50
CA LEU A 613 -23.74 -19.28 34.18
C LEU A 613 -22.82 -18.07 34.36
N GLN A 614 -22.64 -17.27 33.30
CA GLN A 614 -21.90 -16.01 33.34
C GLN A 614 -22.81 -14.81 33.05
N LEU A 615 -22.66 -13.77 33.87
CA LEU A 615 -23.26 -12.45 33.70
C LEU A 615 -22.48 -11.60 32.69
N HIS A 616 -23.20 -10.78 31.91
CA HIS A 616 -22.75 -10.00 30.75
C HIS A 616 -21.63 -8.93 30.98
N GLN A 617 -20.80 -9.03 32.01
CA GLN A 617 -19.86 -7.95 32.40
C GLN A 617 -18.35 -8.18 32.14
N ILE A 618 -17.90 -9.24 31.48
CA ILE A 618 -16.45 -9.47 31.26
C ILE A 618 -16.11 -9.88 29.82
N LEU A 619 -16.39 -9.03 28.83
CA LEU A 619 -15.85 -9.18 27.46
C LEU A 619 -15.20 -7.90 26.89
N ILE A 620 -14.94 -6.88 27.73
CA ILE A 620 -14.28 -5.63 27.28
C ILE A 620 -12.83 -5.46 27.83
N SER A 621 -12.33 -6.32 28.72
CA SER A 621 -11.01 -6.10 29.37
C SER A 621 -9.85 -6.99 28.93
N GLN A 622 -9.91 -7.74 27.81
CA GLN A 622 -8.78 -8.59 27.35
C GLN A 622 -8.20 -8.24 25.97
N TYR A 623 -8.30 -6.97 25.55
CA TYR A 623 -7.45 -6.41 24.48
C TYR A 623 -6.60 -5.24 24.99
N LYS A 624 -5.86 -5.47 26.08
CA LYS A 624 -4.65 -4.71 26.43
C LYS A 624 -3.71 -5.64 27.19
N HIS A 625 -2.89 -6.38 26.46
CA HIS A 625 -1.49 -6.65 26.79
C HIS A 625 -0.72 -7.00 25.52
#